data_AF-A0A2V6TTM1-F1
#
_entry.id   AF-A0A2V6TTM1-F1
#
_cell.length_a   1.000
_cell.length_b   1.000
_cell.length_c   1.000
_cell.angle_alpha   90.00
_cell.angle_beta   90.00
_cell.angle_gamma   90.00
#
_symmetry.space_group_name_H-M   'P 1'
#
loop_
_entity.id
_entity.type
_entity.pdbx_description
1 polymer ?
#
loop_
_entity_poly.entity_id
_entity_poly.type
_entity_poly.pdbx_seq_one_letter_code
_entity_poly.pdbx_strand_id
1 'polypeptide(L)' 'CVGCKLCTIACPYGTMFYDPATRKAFKCNLCGGAPACAEACPTAAITYEDVTTGDWLGDFAGERTARVLAGAR' A
#
# COMPACT_ATOMS: atom_id res chain seq x y z
N CYS A 1 -8.44 0.03 11.33
CA CYS A 1 -7.09 0.15 11.92
C CYS A 1 -7.20 0.03 13.44
N VAL A 2 -6.66 -1.03 14.04
CA VAL A 2 -6.63 -1.24 15.50
C VAL A 2 -5.28 -0.87 16.14
N GLY A 3 -4.35 -0.32 15.36
CA GLY A 3 -3.03 0.10 15.86
C GLY A 3 -2.01 -1.04 16.03
N CYS A 4 -2.28 -2.26 15.56
CA CYS A 4 -1.40 -3.42 15.71
C CYS A 4 -0.09 -3.38 14.89
N LYS A 5 0.02 -2.44 13.94
CA LYS A 5 1.19 -2.26 13.05
C LYS A 5 1.53 -3.43 12.11
N LEU A 6 0.79 -4.53 12.11
CA LEU A 6 1.06 -5.66 11.19
C LEU A 6 1.09 -5.26 9.72
N CYS A 7 0.24 -4.30 9.32
CA CYS A 7 0.22 -3.76 7.97
C CYS A 7 1.55 -3.08 7.55
N THR A 8 2.32 -2.51 8.47
CA THR A 8 3.61 -1.88 8.15
C THR A 8 4.69 -2.89 7.81
N ILE A 9 4.56 -4.12 8.31
CA ILE A 9 5.46 -5.23 8.03
C ILE A 9 4.99 -5.99 6.78
N ALA A 10 3.67 -6.09 6.59
CA ALA A 10 3.08 -6.83 5.47
C ALA A 10 3.28 -6.13 4.11
N CYS A 11 3.35 -4.80 4.07
CA CYS A 11 3.51 -4.06 2.83
C CYS A 11 4.94 -4.22 2.28
N PRO A 12 5.14 -4.86 1.12
CA PRO A 12 6.49 -5.10 0.58
C PRO A 12 7.18 -3.81 0.10
N TYR A 13 6.40 -2.76 -0.19
CA TYR A 13 6.90 -1.46 -0.63
C TYR A 13 7.23 -0.52 0.52
N GLY A 14 6.90 -0.87 1.76
CA GLY A 14 7.13 0.00 2.91
C GLY A 14 6.31 1.30 2.89
N THR A 15 5.21 1.37 2.13
CA THR A 15 4.40 2.59 1.94
C THR A 15 3.29 2.75 3.00
N MET A 16 3.44 2.08 4.13
CA MET A 16 2.52 2.17 5.27
C MET A 16 3.21 2.99 6.36
N PHE A 17 2.59 4.12 6.71
CA PHE A 17 3.10 5.02 7.75
C PHE A 17 2.23 4.90 8.99
N TYR A 18 2.77 5.27 10.15
CA TYR A 18 2.06 5.22 11.42
C TYR A 18 2.10 6.58 12.10
N ASP A 19 0.92 7.12 12.40
CA ASP A 19 0.79 8.36 13.14
C ASP A 19 0.77 8.04 14.65
N PRO A 20 1.79 8.49 15.41
CA PRO A 20 1.86 8.24 16.85
C PRO A 20 0.76 8.97 17.63
N ALA A 21 0.24 10.10 17.16
CA ALA A 21 -0.78 10.88 17.85
C ALA A 21 -2.14 10.16 17.82
N THR A 22 -2.57 9.71 16.64
CA THR A 22 -3.84 8.99 16.48
C THR A 22 -3.73 7.48 16.76
N ARG A 23 -2.49 6.96 16.86
CA ARG A 23 -2.17 5.53 16.96
C ARG A 23 -2.73 4.71 15.79
N LYS A 24 -2.76 5.30 14.59
CA LYS A 24 -3.32 4.68 13.38
C LYS A 24 -2.28 4.63 12.27
N ALA A 25 -2.30 3.51 11.55
CA ALA A 25 -1.58 3.40 10.29
C ALA A 25 -2.36 4.11 9.18
N PHE A 26 -1.64 4.74 8.27
CA PHE A 26 -2.17 5.42 7.10
C PHE A 26 -1.30 5.13 5.87
N LYS A 27 -1.90 5.28 4.70
CA LYS A 27 -1.24 5.20 3.40
C LYS A 27 -1.96 6.13 2.43
N CYS A 28 -1.41 6.30 1.23
CA CYS A 28 -2.11 6.96 0.13
C CYS A 28 -3.47 6.27 -0.10
N ASN A 29 -4.54 7.07 -0.13
CA ASN A 29 -5.90 6.64 -0.44
C ASN A 29 -6.35 7.09 -1.85
N LEU A 30 -5.39 7.48 -2.69
CA LEU A 30 -5.61 8.07 -4.01
C LEU A 30 -6.53 9.30 -3.98
N CYS A 31 -6.60 10.00 -2.85
CA CYS A 31 -7.50 11.14 -2.65
C CYS A 31 -8.96 10.82 -3.02
N GLY A 32 -9.41 9.58 -2.81
CA GLY A 32 -10.76 9.14 -3.19
C GLY A 32 -10.99 8.99 -4.69
N GLY A 33 -9.93 8.83 -5.49
CA GLY A 33 -10.00 8.71 -6.96
C GLY A 33 -9.69 10.02 -7.70
N ALA A 34 -9.37 11.10 -6.99
CA ALA A 34 -8.94 12.37 -7.58
C ALA A 34 -7.56 12.79 -7.04
N PRO A 35 -6.45 12.19 -7.52
CA PRO A 35 -5.13 12.40 -6.94
C PRO A 35 -4.64 13.85 -7.04
N ALA A 36 -4.67 14.57 -5.92
CA ALA A 36 -4.20 15.96 -5.86
C ALA A 36 -2.74 16.12 -6.27
N CYS A 37 -1.90 15.09 -6.07
CA CYS A 37 -0.50 15.12 -6.50
C CYS A 37 -0.32 15.10 -8.03
N ALA A 38 -1.25 14.49 -8.78
CA ALA A 38 -1.24 14.52 -10.23
C ALA A 38 -1.64 15.90 -10.76
N GLU A 39 -2.70 16.48 -10.21
CA GLU A 39 -3.17 17.83 -10.56
C GLU A 39 -2.12 18.91 -10.24
N ALA A 40 -1.48 18.82 -9.08
CA ALA A 40 -0.51 19.82 -8.64
C ALA A 40 0.84 19.75 -9.36
N CYS A 41 1.12 18.71 -10.16
CA CYS A 41 2.45 18.49 -10.75
C CYS A 41 2.72 19.45 -11.92
N PRO A 42 3.63 20.44 -11.78
CA PRO A 42 3.83 21.48 -12.81
C PRO A 42 4.48 20.96 -14.09
N THR A 43 5.20 19.83 -14.01
CA THR A 43 5.89 19.21 -15.15
C THR A 43 5.09 18.06 -15.77
N ALA A 44 3.88 17.78 -15.27
CA ALA A 44 3.06 16.64 -15.69
C ALA A 44 3.78 15.28 -15.61
N ALA A 45 4.66 15.08 -14.61
CA ALA A 45 5.38 13.83 -14.41
C ALA A 45 4.49 12.68 -13.88
N ILE A 46 3.28 12.98 -13.42
CA ILE A 46 2.34 12.03 -12.84
C ILE A 46 1.05 12.11 -13.66
N THR A 47 0.61 10.99 -14.23
CA THR A 47 -0.68 10.85 -14.90
C THR A 47 -1.51 9.80 -14.17
N TYR A 48 -2.80 10.07 -13.99
CA TYR A 48 -3.75 9.13 -13.38
C TYR A 48 -4.73 8.64 -14.44
N GLU A 49 -4.72 7.33 -14.70
CA GLU A 49 -5.57 6.68 -15.69
C GLU A 49 -6.19 5.43 -15.06
N ASP A 50 -7.46 5.18 -15.38
CA ASP A 50 -8.09 3.90 -15.05
C ASP A 50 -7.54 2.81 -15.96
N VAL A 51 -7.00 1.77 -15.35
CA VAL A 51 -6.47 0.60 -16.04
C VAL A 51 -7.12 -0.67 -15.51
N THR A 52 -7.14 -1.71 -16.35
CA THR A 52 -7.57 -3.03 -15.89
C THR A 52 -6.64 -3.51 -14.78
N THR A 53 -7.17 -3.68 -13.57
CA THR A 53 -6.39 -4.13 -12.42
C THR A 53 -6.04 -5.61 -12.62
N GLY A 54 -4.75 -5.91 -12.74
CA GLY A 54 -4.22 -7.28 -12.68
C GLY A 54 -3.82 -7.66 -11.26
N ASP A 55 -3.91 -8.95 -10.91
CA ASP A 55 -3.37 -9.46 -9.65
C ASP A 55 -1.86 -9.68 -9.75
N TRP A 56 -1.10 -8.60 -9.63
CA TRP A 56 0.37 -8.61 -9.67
C TRP A 56 1.00 -8.99 -8.32
N LEU A 57 0.20 -9.06 -7.25
CA LEU A 57 0.64 -9.33 -5.88
C LEU A 57 0.37 -10.77 -5.45
N GLY A 58 -0.52 -11.49 -6.15
CA GLY A 58 -1.00 -12.83 -5.78
C GLY A 58 0.11 -13.82 -5.47
N ASP A 59 1.01 -14.06 -6.43
CA ASP A 59 2.10 -15.02 -6.27
C ASP A 59 3.04 -14.64 -5.12
N PHE A 60 3.45 -13.37 -5.07
CA PHE A 60 4.28 -12.84 -3.99
C PHE A 60 3.61 -13.00 -2.60
N ALA A 61 2.32 -12.66 -2.50
CA ALA A 61 1.56 -12.78 -1.27
C ALA A 61 1.41 -14.25 -0.85
N GLY A 62 1.23 -15.17 -1.81
CA GLY A 62 1.20 -16.61 -1.60
C GLY A 62 2.51 -17.14 -1.03
N GLU A 63 3.64 -16.82 -1.66
CA GLU A 63 4.97 -17.22 -1.20
C GLU A 63 5.27 -16.73 0.22
N ARG A 64 4.97 -15.46 0.52
CA ARG A 64 5.24 -14.88 1.84
C ARG A 64 4.36 -15.50 2.91
N THR A 65 3.09 -15.76 2.61
CA THR A 65 2.20 -16.47 3.54
C THR A 65 2.72 -17.87 3.84
N ALA A 66 3.12 -18.63 2.81
CA ALA A 66 3.65 -19.98 2.98
C ALA A 66 4.93 -20.02 3.82
N ARG A 67 5.89 -19.12 3.52
CA ARG A 67 7.21 -19.11 4.17
C ARG A 67 7.21 -18.49 5.57
N VAL A 68 6.40 -17.44 5.80
CA VAL A 68 6.44 -16.66 7.04
C VAL A 68 5.38 -17.11 8.06
N LEU A 69 4.19 -17.51 7.60
CA LEU A 69 3.05 -17.80 8.48
C LEU A 69 2.77 -19.29 8.64
N ALA A 70 2.92 -20.09 7.58
CA ALA A 70 2.64 -21.53 7.64
C ALA A 70 3.83 -22.37 8.15
N GLY A 71 4.99 -21.76 8.44
CA GLY A 71 6.16 -22.46 8.95
C GLY A 71 6.74 -23.50 7.99
N ALA A 72 6.38 -23.46 6.70
CA ALA A 72 7.02 -24.25 5.67
C ALA A 72 8.45 -23.72 5.47
N ARG A 73 9.42 -24.46 6.02
CA ARG A 73 10.85 -24.26 5.71
C ARG A 73 11.14 -24.62 4.26
#